data_AF-A0ABD1SWB9-F1
#
_entry.id   AF-A0ABD1SWB9-F1
#
_cell.length_a   1.000
_cell.length_b   1.000
_cell.length_c   1.000
_cell.angle_alpha   90.00
_cell.angle_beta   90.00
_cell.angle_gamma   90.00
#
_symmetry.space_group_name_H-M   'P 1'
#
loop_
_entity.id
_entity.type
_entity.pdbx_description
1 polymer ?
#
loop_
_entity_poly.entity_id
_entity_poly.type
_entity_poly.pdbx_seq_one_letter_code
_entity_poly.pdbx_strand_id
1 'polypeptide(L)'
;MVIQAIVIYDGIRRRARHLPRAPHRNWDIEREMTFTRIFGAIDGTHIAAKVPVDDQARYRNRKQVISQNVLVACTFDMKFTYVLVSWEGSAHDGRLLRSAILRQGHKLTIPVGKYYLADAGFSLVPGFLSSYRRTRYHRRDIEGQRPENRKELFNFWHSSIRNFVERTIDDVCEEDFDSSDDEVNPTHADVPEEVTINAHISFTVEASWSNNRDAIAQSMWVNHNPNADADIDFH
;
A
#
# COMPACT_ATOMS: atom_id res chain seq x y z
N MET A 1 -23.98 -0.88 -8.15
CA MET A 1 -22.71 -0.81 -7.37
C MET A 1 -21.82 -2.04 -7.57
N VAL A 2 -22.30 -3.28 -7.49
CA VAL A 2 -21.46 -4.49 -7.71
C VAL A 2 -20.74 -4.46 -9.07
N ILE A 3 -21.42 -4.02 -10.13
CA ILE A 3 -20.86 -3.85 -11.48
C ILE A 3 -19.64 -2.91 -11.46
N GLN A 4 -19.69 -1.81 -10.71
CA GLN A 4 -18.58 -0.84 -10.67
C GLN A 4 -17.34 -1.41 -9.96
N ALA A 5 -17.52 -2.22 -8.91
CA ALA A 5 -16.40 -2.88 -8.24
C ALA A 5 -15.73 -3.93 -9.13
N ILE A 6 -16.51 -4.68 -9.92
CA ILE A 6 -16.00 -5.65 -10.90
C ILE A 6 -15.22 -4.92 -12.00
N VAL A 7 -15.78 -3.85 -12.56
CA VAL A 7 -15.15 -3.04 -13.60
C VAL A 7 -13.81 -2.45 -13.10
N ILE A 8 -13.78 -1.93 -11.88
CA ILE A 8 -12.54 -1.43 -11.25
C ILE A 8 -11.52 -2.57 -11.07
N TYR A 9 -11.95 -3.71 -10.52
CA TYR A 9 -11.04 -4.83 -10.29
C TYR A 9 -10.45 -5.37 -11.60
N ASP A 10 -11.29 -5.61 -12.60
CA ASP A 10 -10.86 -6.11 -13.91
C ASP A 10 -10.00 -5.08 -14.64
N GLY A 11 -10.32 -3.80 -14.54
CA GLY A 11 -9.51 -2.72 -15.09
C GLY A 11 -8.11 -2.67 -14.47
N ILE A 12 -8.01 -2.69 -13.14
CA ILE A 12 -6.73 -2.80 -12.41
C ILE A 12 -5.97 -4.04 -12.87
N ARG A 13 -6.64 -5.20 -12.92
CA ARG A 13 -6.04 -6.47 -13.36
C ARG A 13 -5.54 -6.43 -14.80
N ARG A 14 -6.27 -5.80 -15.72
CA ARG A 14 -5.88 -5.68 -17.14
C ARG A 14 -4.64 -4.79 -17.29
N ARG A 15 -4.59 -3.65 -16.60
CA ARG A 15 -3.46 -2.71 -16.62
C ARG A 15 -2.22 -3.29 -15.94
N ALA A 16 -2.40 -4.00 -14.83
CA ALA A 16 -1.33 -4.67 -14.08
C ALA A 16 -0.44 -5.58 -14.95
N ARG A 17 -1.01 -6.22 -15.98
CA ARG A 17 -0.27 -7.13 -16.88
C ARG A 17 0.81 -6.44 -17.71
N HIS A 18 0.72 -5.12 -17.88
CA HIS A 18 1.62 -4.33 -18.72
C HIS A 18 2.60 -3.50 -17.90
N LEU A 19 2.57 -3.61 -16.56
CA LEU A 19 3.48 -2.88 -15.70
C LEU A 19 4.91 -3.38 -15.90
N PRO A 20 5.89 -2.46 -16.03
CA PRO A 20 7.29 -2.85 -15.96
C PRO A 20 7.53 -3.47 -14.58
N ARG A 21 8.23 -4.61 -14.53
CA ARG A 21 8.71 -5.14 -13.25
C ARG A 21 9.61 -4.08 -12.62
N ALA A 22 9.49 -3.91 -11.31
CA ALA A 22 10.37 -2.98 -10.61
C ALA A 22 11.83 -3.26 -10.97
N PRO A 23 12.64 -2.22 -11.19
CA PRO A 23 14.07 -2.38 -11.40
C PRO A 23 14.68 -2.88 -10.09
N HIS A 24 14.63 -4.19 -9.88
CA HIS A 24 15.24 -4.87 -8.73
C HIS A 24 16.78 -4.75 -8.72
N ARG A 25 17.39 -4.21 -9.80
CA ARG A 25 18.84 -4.36 -10.05
C ARG A 25 19.77 -3.42 -9.27
N ASN A 26 19.26 -2.34 -8.68
CA ASN A 26 20.11 -1.36 -7.97
C ASN A 26 19.78 -1.22 -6.47
N TRP A 27 18.91 -2.07 -5.92
CA TRP A 27 18.75 -2.17 -4.48
C TRP A 27 19.87 -3.07 -3.97
N ASP A 28 21.00 -2.49 -3.56
CA ASP A 28 22.17 -3.26 -3.14
C ASP A 28 21.80 -4.38 -2.16
N ILE A 29 22.09 -5.61 -2.60
CA ILE A 29 21.78 -6.90 -1.98
C ILE A 29 22.30 -7.00 -0.53
N GLU A 30 23.32 -6.22 -0.17
CA GLU A 30 23.86 -6.20 1.21
C GLU A 30 22.97 -5.43 2.22
N ARG A 31 22.02 -4.60 1.75
CA ARG A 31 21.05 -3.87 2.59
C ARG A 31 19.71 -4.58 2.72
N GLU A 32 19.49 -5.64 1.94
CA GLU A 32 18.27 -6.45 1.93
C GLU A 32 17.94 -7.06 3.29
N MET A 33 18.91 -7.30 4.18
CA MET A 33 18.69 -8.07 5.41
C MET A 33 17.59 -7.51 6.34
N THR A 34 17.40 -6.18 6.40
CA THR A 34 16.35 -5.57 7.24
C THR A 34 14.99 -5.48 6.52
N PHE A 35 14.97 -5.58 5.19
CA PHE A 35 13.78 -5.42 4.35
C PHE A 35 13.30 -6.71 3.68
N THR A 36 14.02 -7.81 3.83
CA THR A 36 13.62 -9.16 3.38
C THR A 36 12.25 -9.60 3.88
N ARG A 37 11.73 -8.97 4.94
CA ARG A 37 10.43 -9.28 5.53
C ARG A 37 9.30 -8.40 4.99
N ILE A 38 9.59 -7.35 4.23
CA ILE A 38 8.54 -6.61 3.55
C ILE A 38 7.95 -7.49 2.44
N PHE A 39 6.63 -7.62 2.44
CA PHE A 39 5.89 -8.29 1.37
C PHE A 39 5.61 -7.35 0.20
N GLY A 40 5.32 -6.08 0.51
CA GLY A 40 5.01 -5.04 -0.45
C GLY A 40 4.54 -3.77 0.25
N ALA A 41 3.72 -2.97 -0.42
CA ALA A 41 3.04 -1.83 0.20
C ALA A 41 1.52 -1.91 0.00
N ILE A 42 0.79 -1.21 0.87
CA ILE A 42 -0.67 -1.12 0.83
C ILE A 42 -1.12 0.32 1.00
N ASP A 43 -1.93 0.82 0.07
CA ASP A 43 -2.39 2.20 0.09
C ASP A 43 -3.86 2.36 -0.26
N GLY A 44 -4.45 3.47 0.20
CA GLY A 44 -5.76 3.92 -0.24
C GLY A 44 -5.63 4.88 -1.41
N THR A 45 -6.27 4.57 -2.53
CA THR A 45 -6.32 5.44 -3.73
C THR A 45 -7.76 5.77 -4.09
N HIS A 46 -7.98 6.87 -4.80
CA HIS A 46 -9.31 7.32 -5.19
C HIS A 46 -9.54 7.14 -6.69
N ILE A 47 -10.50 6.29 -7.04
CA ILE A 47 -10.94 6.10 -8.42
C ILE A 47 -12.21 6.93 -8.65
N ALA A 48 -12.28 7.64 -9.78
CA ALA A 48 -13.45 8.43 -10.14
C ALA A 48 -14.73 7.56 -10.16
N ALA A 49 -15.84 8.13 -9.69
CA ALA A 49 -17.10 7.40 -9.58
C ALA A 49 -18.26 8.17 -10.21
N LYS A 50 -19.07 7.46 -10.99
CA LYS A 50 -20.34 7.96 -11.53
C LYS A 50 -21.48 7.42 -10.67
N VAL A 51 -22.09 8.29 -9.85
CA VAL A 51 -23.18 7.94 -8.93
C VAL A 51 -24.34 8.94 -9.03
N PRO A 52 -25.58 8.51 -8.73
CA PRO A 52 -26.74 9.41 -8.69
C PRO A 52 -26.50 10.62 -7.78
N VAL A 53 -27.09 11.77 -8.13
CA VAL A 53 -26.93 13.05 -7.41
C VAL A 53 -27.21 12.89 -5.92
N ASP A 54 -28.26 12.15 -5.56
CA ASP A 54 -28.68 11.92 -4.18
C ASP A 54 -27.62 11.16 -3.34
N ASP A 55 -26.74 10.41 -4.00
CA ASP A 55 -25.68 9.63 -3.36
C ASP A 55 -24.32 10.34 -3.36
N GLN A 56 -24.11 11.33 -4.22
CA GLN A 56 -22.81 12.00 -4.44
C GLN A 56 -22.17 12.53 -3.15
N ALA A 57 -22.96 12.92 -2.16
CA ALA A 57 -22.47 13.39 -0.87
C ALA A 57 -21.52 12.36 -0.19
N ARG A 58 -21.84 11.06 -0.27
CA ARG A 58 -21.04 9.98 0.35
C ARG A 58 -19.75 9.65 -0.42
N TYR A 59 -19.75 9.93 -1.72
CA TYR A 59 -18.63 9.67 -2.64
C TYR A 59 -17.68 10.86 -2.78
N ARG A 60 -17.98 11.98 -2.13
CA ARG A 60 -17.15 13.17 -2.20
C ARG A 60 -15.91 13.02 -1.34
N ASN A 61 -14.72 13.09 -1.96
CA ASN A 61 -13.45 13.03 -1.25
C ASN A 61 -13.04 14.41 -0.68
N ARG A 62 -11.89 14.46 -0.02
CA ARG A 62 -11.33 15.70 0.56
C ARG A 62 -11.08 16.81 -0.47
N LYS A 63 -10.84 16.45 -1.73
CA LYS A 63 -10.66 17.37 -2.87
C LYS A 63 -11.99 17.79 -3.51
N GLN A 64 -13.13 17.45 -2.90
CA GLN A 64 -14.48 17.72 -3.41
C GLN A 64 -14.83 17.01 -4.73
N VAL A 65 -14.07 15.97 -5.10
CA VAL A 65 -14.30 15.15 -6.30
C VAL A 65 -15.09 13.90 -5.93
N ILE A 66 -15.99 13.46 -6.82
CA ILE A 66 -16.76 12.24 -6.67
C ILE A 66 -15.87 11.03 -7.01
N SER A 67 -15.61 10.18 -6.03
CA SER A 67 -14.72 9.02 -6.16
C SER A 67 -15.13 7.88 -5.24
N GLN A 68 -14.57 6.70 -5.48
CA GLN A 68 -14.56 5.57 -4.55
C GLN A 68 -13.15 5.44 -3.99
N ASN A 69 -13.04 5.30 -2.66
CA ASN A 69 -11.77 4.93 -2.06
C ASN A 69 -11.53 3.43 -2.32
N VAL A 70 -10.36 3.06 -2.80
CA VAL A 70 -9.96 1.70 -3.10
C VAL A 70 -8.67 1.41 -2.34
N LEU A 71 -8.70 0.39 -1.49
CA LEU A 71 -7.52 -0.09 -0.79
C LEU A 71 -6.82 -1.12 -1.67
N VAL A 72 -5.56 -0.87 -1.98
CA VAL A 72 -4.77 -1.67 -2.90
C VAL A 72 -3.49 -2.11 -2.21
N ALA A 73 -3.18 -3.41 -2.25
CA ALA A 73 -1.90 -3.94 -1.79
C ALA A 73 -1.18 -4.61 -2.96
N CYS A 74 0.11 -4.35 -3.12
CA CYS A 74 0.93 -4.99 -4.12
C CYS A 74 2.35 -5.24 -3.59
N THR A 75 2.97 -6.30 -4.12
CA THR A 75 4.35 -6.66 -3.88
C THR A 75 5.30 -5.76 -4.68
N PHE A 76 6.59 -5.82 -4.39
CA PHE A 76 7.60 -5.02 -5.11
C PHE A 76 7.77 -5.39 -6.57
N ASP A 77 7.41 -6.61 -6.98
CA ASP A 77 7.35 -6.99 -8.40
C ASP A 77 6.02 -6.54 -9.06
N MET A 78 5.30 -5.61 -8.42
CA MET A 78 4.07 -4.97 -8.88
C MET A 78 2.91 -5.94 -9.11
N LYS A 79 2.91 -7.06 -8.38
CA LYS A 79 1.77 -7.97 -8.34
C LYS A 79 0.80 -7.50 -7.28
N PHE A 80 -0.41 -7.16 -7.71
CA PHE A 80 -1.52 -6.90 -6.81
C PHE A 80 -1.85 -8.17 -6.03
N THR A 81 -1.75 -8.06 -4.71
CA THR A 81 -2.05 -9.14 -3.75
C THR A 81 -3.38 -8.92 -3.07
N TYR A 82 -3.92 -7.70 -3.12
CA TYR A 82 -5.24 -7.38 -2.60
C TYR A 82 -5.81 -6.11 -3.23
N VAL A 83 -7.11 -6.11 -3.50
CA VAL A 83 -7.87 -4.93 -3.95
C VAL A 83 -9.22 -4.94 -3.23
N LEU A 84 -9.55 -3.86 -2.54
CA LEU A 84 -10.84 -3.66 -1.90
C LEU A 84 -11.43 -2.32 -2.31
N VAL A 85 -12.50 -2.40 -3.10
CA VAL A 85 -13.29 -1.22 -3.52
C VAL A 85 -14.27 -0.86 -2.39
N SER A 86 -14.23 0.39 -1.93
CA SER A 86 -15.19 0.94 -0.96
C SER A 86 -16.42 1.52 -1.64
N TRP A 87 -17.53 1.51 -0.92
CA TRP A 87 -18.79 2.17 -1.27
C TRP A 87 -18.77 3.69 -1.10
N GLU A 88 -17.73 4.27 -0.50
CA GLU A 88 -17.68 5.71 -0.17
C GLU A 88 -16.29 6.28 -0.48
N GLY A 89 -16.23 7.38 -1.24
CA GLY A 89 -15.04 8.21 -1.41
C GLY A 89 -14.69 9.09 -0.22
N SER A 90 -15.58 9.19 0.76
CA SER A 90 -15.31 9.86 2.05
C SER A 90 -14.71 8.93 3.10
N ALA A 91 -14.69 7.61 2.85
CA ALA A 91 -14.19 6.63 3.81
C ALA A 91 -12.69 6.82 4.06
N HIS A 92 -12.29 6.75 5.33
CA HIS A 92 -10.89 6.79 5.73
C HIS A 92 -10.17 5.46 5.48
N ASP A 93 -8.89 5.52 5.13
CA ASP A 93 -8.10 4.33 4.78
C ASP A 93 -8.00 3.33 5.95
N GLY A 94 -7.94 3.83 7.19
CA GLY A 94 -8.01 2.98 8.39
C GLY A 94 -9.32 2.18 8.50
N ARG A 95 -10.45 2.71 7.99
CA ARG A 95 -11.73 1.97 7.93
C ARG A 95 -11.67 0.87 6.87
N LEU A 96 -11.10 1.16 5.70
CA LEU A 96 -10.92 0.15 4.65
C LEU A 96 -9.97 -0.96 5.10
N LEU A 97 -8.86 -0.63 5.73
CA LEU A 97 -7.91 -1.61 6.28
C LEU A 97 -8.60 -2.52 7.30
N ARG A 98 -9.38 -1.93 8.22
CA ARG A 98 -10.13 -2.70 9.21
C ARG A 98 -11.16 -3.63 8.55
N SER A 99 -11.85 -3.16 7.52
CA SER A 99 -12.77 -3.98 6.71
C SER A 99 -12.02 -5.13 6.05
N ALA A 100 -10.89 -4.86 5.39
CA ALA A 100 -10.06 -5.86 4.71
C ALA A 100 -9.57 -6.98 5.65
N ILE A 101 -9.25 -6.63 6.90
CA ILE A 101 -8.77 -7.59 7.91
C ILE A 101 -9.93 -8.37 8.59
N LEU A 102 -11.10 -7.77 8.75
CA LEU A 102 -12.20 -8.38 9.50
C LEU A 102 -13.27 -9.04 8.63
N ARG A 103 -13.22 -8.86 7.31
CA ARG A 103 -14.20 -9.41 6.37
C ARG A 103 -14.22 -10.95 6.40
N GLN A 104 -15.43 -11.50 6.26
CA GLN A 104 -15.65 -12.92 6.00
C GLN A 104 -15.50 -13.21 4.50
N GLY A 105 -14.63 -14.16 4.15
CA GLY A 105 -14.27 -14.44 2.75
C GLY A 105 -13.42 -13.34 2.12
N HIS A 106 -12.52 -13.70 1.20
CA HIS A 106 -11.60 -12.77 0.50
C HIS A 106 -10.91 -11.76 1.43
N LYS A 107 -10.46 -12.23 2.60
CA LYS A 107 -9.76 -11.42 3.59
C LYS A 107 -8.35 -11.07 3.10
N LEU A 108 -7.85 -9.90 3.48
CA LEU A 108 -6.45 -9.57 3.26
C LEU A 108 -5.54 -10.54 4.03
N THR A 109 -4.75 -11.29 3.29
CA THR A 109 -3.81 -12.29 3.78
C THR A 109 -2.38 -11.78 3.72
N ILE A 110 -1.60 -12.06 4.76
CA ILE A 110 -0.18 -11.72 4.83
C ILE A 110 0.58 -13.00 5.16
N PRO A 111 1.60 -13.38 4.38
CA PRO A 111 2.43 -14.54 4.72
C PRO A 111 3.03 -14.40 6.12
N VAL A 112 3.10 -15.50 6.88
CA VAL A 112 3.72 -15.51 8.21
C VAL A 112 5.13 -14.90 8.16
N GLY A 113 5.37 -13.99 9.09
CA GLY A 113 6.65 -13.31 9.23
C GLY A 113 6.88 -12.16 8.25
N LYS A 114 5.94 -11.88 7.33
CA LYS A 114 6.00 -10.74 6.42
C LYS A 114 5.09 -9.59 6.89
N TYR A 115 5.25 -8.42 6.28
CA TYR A 115 4.39 -7.25 6.51
C TYR A 115 4.34 -6.32 5.29
N TYR A 116 3.25 -5.55 5.16
CA TYR A 116 3.15 -4.45 4.19
C TYR A 116 3.67 -3.15 4.77
N LEU A 117 4.25 -2.28 3.93
CA LEU A 117 4.43 -0.87 4.25
C LEU A 117 3.11 -0.13 4.05
N ALA A 118 2.69 0.64 5.06
CA ALA A 118 1.48 1.44 5.01
C ALA A 118 1.78 2.93 5.26
N ASP A 119 0.93 3.82 4.76
CA ASP A 119 1.02 5.26 5.06
C ASP A 119 0.95 5.53 6.59
N ALA A 120 1.44 6.68 7.02
CA ALA A 120 1.29 7.19 8.38
C ALA A 120 -0.18 7.36 8.80
N GLY A 121 -1.09 7.52 7.83
CA GLY A 121 -2.54 7.55 8.02
C GLY A 121 -3.12 6.23 8.54
N PHE A 122 -2.44 5.11 8.33
CA PHE A 122 -2.87 3.81 8.85
C PHE A 122 -2.43 3.59 10.31
N SER A 123 -3.13 2.68 11.00
CA SER A 123 -2.74 2.23 12.33
C SER A 123 -1.52 1.31 12.25
N LEU A 124 -0.61 1.45 13.24
CA LEU A 124 0.54 0.57 13.39
C LEU A 124 0.09 -0.73 14.06
N VAL A 125 -0.28 -1.73 13.25
CA VAL A 125 -0.81 -3.02 13.72
C VAL A 125 -0.03 -4.17 13.10
N PRO A 126 0.04 -5.35 13.73
CA PRO A 126 0.77 -6.50 13.20
C PRO A 126 0.46 -6.76 11.72
N GLY A 127 1.52 -6.91 10.92
CA GLY A 127 1.42 -7.07 9.47
C GLY A 127 1.43 -5.76 8.67
N PHE A 128 1.34 -4.59 9.31
CA PHE A 128 1.37 -3.28 8.65
C PHE A 128 2.35 -2.35 9.33
N LEU A 129 3.39 -1.94 8.60
CA LEU A 129 4.45 -1.10 9.12
C LEU A 129 4.27 0.33 8.61
N SER A 130 3.75 1.21 9.48
CA SER A 130 3.58 2.63 9.20
C SER A 130 4.81 3.45 9.58
N SER A 131 5.05 4.55 8.87
CA SER A 131 6.12 5.51 9.18
C SER A 131 5.97 6.13 10.58
N TYR A 132 7.05 6.71 11.10
CA TYR A 132 6.99 7.51 12.33
C TYR A 132 6.26 8.82 12.05
N ARG A 133 5.15 9.03 12.76
CA ARG A 133 4.42 10.30 12.73
C ARG A 133 5.29 11.42 13.27
N ARG A 134 5.10 12.64 12.73
CA ARG A 134 5.81 13.86 13.15
C ARG A 134 7.34 13.74 13.11
N THR A 135 7.86 12.89 12.22
CA THR A 135 9.29 12.73 11.95
C THR A 135 9.53 13.11 10.48
N ARG A 136 10.74 13.61 10.15
CA ARG A 136 11.10 14.05 8.79
C ARG A 136 10.90 12.95 7.73
N TYR A 137 10.91 13.34 6.46
CA TYR A 137 10.71 12.50 5.25
C TYR A 137 9.27 12.01 4.97
N HIS A 138 8.27 12.61 5.62
CA HIS A 138 6.84 12.47 5.26
C HIS A 138 6.39 13.52 4.21
N ARG A 139 7.24 14.52 3.90
CA ARG A 139 6.88 15.66 3.02
C ARG A 139 8.05 16.00 2.11
N ARG A 140 7.75 16.42 0.88
CA ARG A 140 8.73 16.82 -0.16
C ARG A 140 9.66 17.96 0.28
N ASP A 141 9.27 18.74 1.29
CA ASP A 141 10.01 19.90 1.82
C ASP A 141 11.36 19.56 2.51
N ILE A 142 11.79 18.28 2.54
CA ILE A 142 13.02 17.81 3.23
C ILE A 142 14.01 17.16 2.23
N GLU A 143 13.71 17.22 0.93
CA GLU A 143 14.54 16.70 -0.15
C GLU A 143 16.00 17.23 -0.04
N GLY A 144 16.96 16.32 -0.09
CA GLY A 144 18.41 16.61 -0.07
C GLY A 144 19.07 16.70 1.31
N GLN A 145 18.32 16.65 2.42
CA GLN A 145 18.93 16.54 3.74
C GLN A 145 19.26 15.07 4.07
N ARG A 146 20.33 14.84 4.84
CA ARG A 146 20.70 13.51 5.31
C ARG A 146 19.90 13.15 6.56
N PRO A 147 19.47 11.89 6.75
CA PRO A 147 18.85 11.46 7.99
C PRO A 147 19.79 11.65 9.19
N GLU A 148 19.30 12.29 10.26
CA GLU A 148 20.12 12.57 11.46
C GLU A 148 19.96 11.52 12.56
N ASN A 149 18.93 10.68 12.46
CA ASN A 149 18.64 9.66 13.45
C ASN A 149 17.95 8.44 12.86
N ARG A 150 17.88 7.36 13.64
CA ARG A 150 17.28 6.08 13.24
C ARG A 150 15.85 6.17 12.70
N LYS A 151 15.02 7.07 13.25
CA LYS A 151 13.61 7.21 12.83
C LYS A 151 13.49 7.94 11.50
N GLU A 152 14.36 8.91 11.28
CA GLU A 152 14.46 9.61 10.00
C GLU A 152 15.00 8.72 8.91
N LEU A 153 16.03 7.92 9.20
CA LEU A 153 16.56 6.96 8.24
C LEU A 153 15.48 5.94 7.86
N PHE A 154 14.75 5.44 8.87
CA PHE A 154 13.59 4.58 8.64
C PHE A 154 12.54 5.26 7.75
N ASN A 155 12.14 6.50 8.06
CA ASN A 155 11.14 7.22 7.27
C ASN A 155 11.62 7.53 5.84
N PHE A 156 12.90 7.85 5.65
CA PHE A 156 13.50 8.08 4.33
C PHE A 156 13.31 6.84 3.44
N TRP A 157 13.80 5.68 3.90
CA TRP A 157 13.66 4.43 3.16
C TRP A 157 12.20 3.97 3.01
N HIS A 158 11.41 4.10 4.07
CA HIS A 158 9.97 3.78 4.05
C HIS A 158 9.26 4.58 2.96
N SER A 159 9.51 5.89 2.90
CA SER A 159 8.94 6.82 1.91
C SER A 159 9.44 6.51 0.50
N SER A 160 10.74 6.29 0.29
CA SER A 160 11.30 5.97 -1.03
C SER A 160 10.69 4.68 -1.61
N ILE A 161 10.59 3.64 -0.80
CA ILE A 161 10.00 2.36 -1.21
C ILE A 161 8.49 2.52 -1.47
N ARG A 162 7.79 3.27 -0.61
CA ARG A 162 6.36 3.54 -0.77
C ARG A 162 6.05 4.35 -2.01
N ASN A 163 6.78 5.43 -2.27
CA ASN A 163 6.57 6.32 -3.43
C ASN A 163 6.63 5.55 -4.76
N PHE A 164 7.54 4.59 -4.88
CA PHE A 164 7.61 3.74 -6.07
C PHE A 164 6.32 2.92 -6.27
N VAL A 165 5.79 2.35 -5.18
CA VAL A 165 4.55 1.58 -5.21
C VAL A 165 3.33 2.48 -5.42
N GLU A 166 3.25 3.62 -4.71
CA GLU A 166 2.18 4.61 -4.82
C GLU A 166 2.04 5.13 -6.25
N ARG A 167 3.14 5.58 -6.87
CA ARG A 167 3.13 6.03 -8.27
C ARG A 167 2.56 4.98 -9.21
N THR A 168 2.91 3.72 -8.99
CA THR A 168 2.39 2.65 -9.85
C THR A 168 0.92 2.32 -9.56
N ILE A 169 0.48 2.42 -8.31
CA ILE A 169 -0.95 2.28 -7.96
C ILE A 169 -1.74 3.41 -8.63
N ASP A 170 -1.25 4.64 -8.54
CA ASP A 170 -1.86 5.81 -9.16
C ASP A 170 -1.93 5.65 -10.68
N ASP A 171 -0.83 5.29 -11.37
CA ASP A 171 -0.80 5.03 -12.81
C ASP A 171 -1.88 4.01 -13.26
N VAL A 172 -2.15 2.99 -12.44
CA VAL A 172 -3.14 1.97 -12.73
C VAL A 172 -4.58 2.45 -12.47
N CYS A 173 -4.75 3.37 -11.50
CA CYS A 173 -6.03 3.80 -10.98
C CYS A 173 -6.51 5.18 -11.47
N GLU A 174 -5.66 5.96 -12.15
CA GLU A 174 -5.96 7.35 -12.57
C GLU A 174 -6.99 7.48 -13.70
N GLU A 175 -7.17 6.47 -14.54
CA GLU A 175 -8.08 6.55 -15.70
C GLU A 175 -9.47 5.97 -15.38
N ASP A 176 -10.51 6.70 -15.80
CA ASP A 176 -11.91 6.27 -15.81
C ASP A 176 -12.04 4.87 -16.43
N PHE A 177 -12.49 3.90 -15.64
CA PHE A 177 -12.87 2.60 -16.17
C PHE A 177 -14.21 2.74 -16.90
N ASP A 178 -14.18 2.81 -18.23
CA ASP A 178 -15.39 2.92 -19.03
C ASP A 178 -16.17 1.60 -19.01
N SER A 179 -17.49 1.70 -18.84
CA SER A 179 -18.39 0.55 -18.67
C SER A 179 -18.93 0.01 -20.00
N SER A 180 -18.19 0.20 -21.09
CA SER A 180 -18.68 -0.02 -22.46
C SER A 180 -18.40 -1.42 -23.03
N ASP A 181 -17.76 -2.32 -22.27
CA ASP A 181 -17.53 -3.70 -22.72
C ASP A 181 -18.42 -4.72 -22.00
N ASP A 182 -18.94 -5.63 -22.81
CA ASP A 182 -20.03 -6.55 -22.59
C ASP A 182 -20.02 -7.36 -21.29
N GLU A 183 -21.25 -7.69 -20.89
CA GLU A 183 -21.65 -8.68 -19.90
C GLU A 183 -20.93 -10.02 -20.09
N VAL A 184 -19.73 -10.15 -19.50
CA VAL A 184 -19.14 -11.44 -19.18
C VAL A 184 -19.28 -11.61 -17.68
N ASN A 185 -20.22 -12.45 -17.26
CA ASN A 185 -20.25 -12.98 -15.90
C ASN A 185 -19.06 -13.92 -15.73
N PRO A 186 -17.97 -13.54 -15.03
CA PRO A 186 -16.89 -14.45 -14.78
C PRO A 186 -17.22 -15.12 -13.45
N THR A 187 -17.48 -16.42 -13.48
CA THR A 187 -17.28 -17.31 -12.33
C THR A 187 -16.06 -16.82 -11.56
N HIS A 188 -16.24 -16.49 -10.28
CA HIS A 188 -15.21 -16.09 -9.33
C HIS A 188 -13.90 -16.78 -9.68
N ALA A 189 -13.01 -16.04 -10.35
CA ALA A 189 -11.73 -16.61 -10.74
C ALA A 189 -10.88 -16.65 -9.48
N ASP A 190 -10.86 -17.84 -8.87
CA ASP A 190 -9.99 -18.18 -7.76
C ASP A 190 -8.57 -17.69 -8.09
N VAL A 191 -8.11 -16.69 -7.34
CA VAL A 191 -6.68 -16.51 -7.13
C VAL A 191 -6.22 -17.84 -6.55
N PRO A 192 -5.20 -18.52 -7.12
CA PRO A 192 -4.74 -19.78 -6.56
C PRO A 192 -4.50 -19.59 -5.07
N GLU A 193 -5.25 -20.32 -4.23
CA GLU A 193 -4.94 -20.46 -2.82
C GLU A 193 -3.63 -21.24 -2.74
N GLU A 194 -2.50 -20.54 -2.95
CA GLU A 194 -1.26 -21.01 -2.36
C GLU A 194 -1.51 -21.02 -0.85
N VAL A 195 -1.46 -22.22 -0.26
CA VAL A 195 -1.62 -22.47 1.18
C VAL A 195 -0.46 -21.80 1.90
N THR A 196 -0.57 -20.49 2.04
CA THR A 196 0.35 -19.66 2.78
C THR A 196 -0.22 -19.59 4.17
N ILE A 197 0.56 -20.02 5.16
CA ILE A 197 0.17 -19.83 6.55
C ILE A 197 0.02 -18.31 6.75
N ASN A 198 -1.19 -17.87 7.06
CA ASN A 198 -1.54 -16.46 7.17
C ASN A 198 -1.22 -15.93 8.56
N ALA A 199 -0.59 -14.75 8.63
CA ALA A 199 -0.34 -14.08 9.89
C ALA A 199 -1.66 -13.73 10.59
N HIS A 200 -1.76 -14.03 11.88
CA HIS A 200 -2.90 -13.60 12.70
C HIS A 200 -2.77 -12.10 13.03
N ILE A 201 -3.56 -11.27 12.36
CA ILE A 201 -3.58 -9.83 12.57
C ILE A 201 -4.52 -9.52 13.73
N SER A 202 -3.98 -9.02 14.85
CA SER A 202 -4.77 -8.53 15.98
C SER A 202 -4.54 -7.04 16.21
N PHE A 203 -5.62 -6.29 16.39
CA PHE A 203 -5.58 -4.87 16.75
C PHE A 203 -5.21 -4.61 18.22
N THR A 204 -5.03 -5.66 19.05
CA THR A 204 -4.78 -5.53 20.49
C THR A 204 -3.30 -5.50 20.89
N VAL A 205 -2.37 -5.49 19.94
CA VAL A 205 -0.91 -5.65 20.16
C VAL A 205 -0.07 -4.49 19.59
N GLU A 206 -0.62 -3.28 19.54
CA GLU A 206 0.08 -2.08 18.99
C GLU A 206 1.45 -1.83 19.66
N ALA A 207 1.57 -2.04 20.97
CA ALA A 207 2.82 -1.84 21.70
C ALA A 207 3.95 -2.78 21.24
N SER A 208 3.63 -4.05 20.96
CA SER A 208 4.59 -5.04 20.46
C SER A 208 5.07 -4.68 19.05
N TRP A 209 4.17 -4.17 18.21
CA TRP A 209 4.52 -3.80 16.84
C TRP A 209 5.32 -2.50 16.75
N SER A 210 5.10 -1.55 17.66
CA SER A 210 5.98 -0.38 17.81
C SER A 210 7.42 -0.79 18.16
N ASN A 211 7.60 -1.74 19.08
CA ASN A 211 8.93 -2.26 19.43
C ASN A 211 9.60 -2.92 18.22
N ASN A 212 8.84 -3.68 17.41
CA ASN A 212 9.35 -4.26 16.18
C ASN A 212 9.85 -3.20 15.20
N ARG A 213 9.07 -2.12 14.98
CA ARG A 213 9.50 -0.99 14.14
C ARG A 213 10.75 -0.32 14.69
N ASP A 214 10.83 -0.11 16.00
CA ASP A 214 12.00 0.49 16.65
C ASP A 214 13.25 -0.38 16.49
N ALA A 215 13.12 -1.71 16.59
CA ALA A 215 14.21 -2.64 16.34
C ALA A 215 14.68 -2.62 14.89
N ILE A 216 13.75 -2.56 13.93
CA ILE A 216 14.06 -2.39 12.50
C ILE A 216 14.83 -1.08 12.29
N ALA A 217 14.30 0.05 12.77
CA ALA A 217 14.94 1.35 12.63
C ALA A 217 16.34 1.37 13.28
N GLN A 218 16.50 0.73 14.44
CA GLN A 218 17.80 0.61 15.10
C GLN A 218 18.80 -0.22 14.27
N SER A 219 18.36 -1.36 13.73
CA SER A 219 19.19 -2.20 12.85
C SER A 219 19.64 -1.45 11.60
N MET A 220 18.73 -0.68 10.99
CA MET A 220 19.06 0.16 9.83
C MET A 220 20.12 1.21 10.19
N TRP A 221 20.00 1.83 11.35
CA TRP A 221 20.93 2.86 11.81
C TRP A 221 22.32 2.30 12.12
N VAL A 222 22.40 1.13 12.76
CA VAL A 222 23.68 0.48 13.07
C VAL A 222 24.45 0.12 11.80
N ASN A 223 23.73 -0.28 10.75
CA ASN A 223 24.32 -0.66 9.47
C ASN A 223 24.43 0.51 8.48
N HIS A 224 24.06 1.73 8.88
CA HIS A 224 24.07 2.90 8.02
C HIS A 224 25.50 3.40 7.78
N ASN A 225 25.87 3.59 6.52
CA ASN A 225 27.14 4.19 6.13
C ASN A 225 26.89 5.49 5.34
N PRO A 226 26.95 6.67 6.00
CA PRO A 226 26.61 7.96 5.40
C PRO A 226 27.40 8.33 4.13
N ASN A 227 28.54 7.67 3.90
CA ASN A 227 29.40 7.93 2.74
C ASN A 227 29.09 7.01 1.55
N ALA A 228 28.54 5.81 1.79
CA ALA A 228 28.04 4.92 0.74
C ALA A 228 26.59 5.25 0.32
N ASP A 229 25.87 5.95 1.20
CA ASP A 229 24.48 6.38 1.04
C ASP A 229 24.28 7.67 0.23
N ALA A 230 25.37 8.34 -0.15
CA ALA A 230 25.33 9.69 -0.73
C ALA A 230 24.83 9.74 -2.18
N ASP A 231 24.93 8.64 -2.93
CA ASP A 231 24.57 8.53 -4.34
C ASP A 231 23.21 7.87 -4.57
N ILE A 232 22.47 7.61 -3.49
CA ILE A 232 21.19 6.92 -3.57
C ILE A 232 20.08 7.96 -3.80
N ASP A 233 19.92 8.34 -5.07
CA ASP A 233 18.78 9.12 -5.56
C ASP A 233 17.61 8.17 -5.88
N PHE A 234 16.50 8.32 -5.19
CA PHE A 234 15.27 7.54 -5.39
C PHE A 234 14.11 8.38 -5.93
N HIS A 235 14.39 9.55 -6.50
CA HIS A 235 13.36 10.44 -7.02
C HIS A 235 12.83 10.06 -8.41
#